data_AF-A0A7X3Z9N0-F1
#
_entry.id   AF-A0A7X3Z9N0-F1
#
_cell.length_a   1.000
_cell.length_b   1.000
_cell.length_c   1.000
_cell.angle_alpha   90.00
_cell.angle_beta   90.00
_cell.angle_gamma   90.00
#
_symmetry.space_group_name_H-M   'P 1'
#
loop_
_entity.id
_entity.type
_entity.pdbx_description
1 polymer ?
#
loop_
_entity_poly.entity_id
_entity_poly.type
_entity_poly.pdbx_seq_one_letter_code
_entity_poly.pdbx_strand_id
1 'polypeptide(L)'
;MSEAELHMMRVQLRGGLLAKARRGELKIPLPVGLVYDPLGQVVLDPDEQVRHSLRLVIDTFTRTGSANATVRHFNGDYPGYLTRDRDSA
;
A
#
# COMPACT_ATOMS: atom_id res chain seq x y z
N MET A 1 37.41 10.12 -5.04
CA MET A 1 36.95 9.05 -4.14
C MET A 1 37.44 7.72 -4.67
N SER A 2 37.98 6.89 -3.79
CA SER A 2 38.52 5.55 -4.08
C SER A 2 37.41 4.49 -4.10
N GLU A 3 37.65 3.38 -4.80
CA GLU A 3 36.72 2.24 -4.89
C GLU A 3 36.41 1.62 -3.51
N ALA A 4 37.40 1.63 -2.61
CA ALA A 4 37.23 1.16 -1.23
C ALA A 4 36.29 2.06 -0.40
N GLU A 5 36.39 3.39 -0.59
CA GLU A 5 35.51 4.36 0.09
C GLU A 5 34.06 4.18 -0.38
N LEU A 6 33.86 4.00 -1.69
CA LEU A 6 32.55 3.74 -2.28
C LEU A 6 31.96 2.41 -1.77
N HIS A 7 32.78 1.37 -1.62
CA HIS A 7 32.35 0.09 -1.09
C HIS A 7 31.87 0.21 0.36
N MET A 8 32.62 0.90 1.22
CA MET A 8 32.23 1.13 2.62
C MET A 8 30.92 1.92 2.73
N MET A 9 30.75 2.98 1.92
CA MET A 9 29.50 3.74 1.88
C MET A 9 28.30 2.87 1.51
N ARG A 10 28.41 2.00 0.49
CA ARG A 10 27.31 1.10 0.09
C ARG A 10 26.93 0.13 1.20
N VAL A 11 27.91 -0.45 1.90
CA VAL A 11 27.67 -1.38 3.01
C VAL A 11 26.89 -0.69 4.13
N GLN A 12 27.30 0.52 4.52
CA GLN A 12 26.64 1.30 5.56
C GLN A 12 25.22 1.71 5.15
N LEU A 13 25.04 2.21 3.93
CA LEU A 13 23.72 2.59 3.40
C LEU A 13 22.75 1.40 3.38
N ARG A 14 23.22 0.23 2.93
CA ARG A 14 22.41 -0.99 2.93
C ARG A 14 22.05 -1.44 4.35
N GLY A 15 23.00 -1.40 5.28
CA GLY A 15 22.76 -1.68 6.68
C GLY A 15 21.71 -0.73 7.29
N GLY A 16 21.83 0.56 7.00
CA GLY A 16 20.87 1.58 7.42
C GLY A 16 19.46 1.35 6.85
N LEU A 17 19.35 0.97 5.57
CA LEU A 17 18.08 0.64 4.93
C LEU A 17 17.40 -0.56 5.59
N LEU A 18 18.16 -1.63 5.86
CA LEU A 18 17.64 -2.81 6.55
C LEU A 18 17.23 -2.50 8.00
N ALA A 19 18.00 -1.66 8.70
CA ALA A 19 17.65 -1.24 10.06
C ALA A 19 16.34 -0.45 10.10
N LYS A 20 16.11 0.45 9.14
CA LYS A 20 14.82 1.16 8.98
C LYS A 20 13.68 0.21 8.65
N ALA A 21 13.90 -0.75 7.75
CA ALA A 21 12.88 -1.74 7.37
C ALA A 21 12.41 -2.56 8.57
N ARG A 22 13.34 -3.01 9.43
CA ARG A 22 13.03 -3.78 10.64
C ARG A 22 12.18 -3.00 11.66
N ARG A 23 12.30 -1.68 11.70
CA ARG A 23 11.48 -0.81 12.56
C ARG A 23 10.17 -0.35 11.90
N GLY A 24 9.92 -0.73 10.64
CA GLY A 24 8.78 -0.22 9.88
C GLY A 24 8.93 1.23 9.42
N GLU A 25 10.12 1.82 9.54
CA GLU A 25 10.41 3.21 9.19
C GLU A 25 10.87 3.39 7.74
N LEU A 26 11.10 2.29 7.03
CA LEU A 26 11.47 2.36 5.62
C LEU A 26 10.25 2.76 4.80
N LYS A 27 10.25 4.00 4.29
CA LYS A 27 9.21 4.46 3.39
C LYS A 27 9.25 3.67 2.08
N ILE A 28 8.13 3.03 1.77
CA ILE A 28 7.92 2.23 0.55
C ILE A 28 6.55 2.61 -0.05
N PRO A 29 6.30 2.34 -1.34
CA PRO A 29 4.95 2.43 -1.88
C PRO A 29 3.99 1.57 -1.04
N LEU A 30 2.88 2.16 -0.60
CA LEU A 30 1.90 1.49 0.23
C LEU A 30 0.84 0.79 -0.63
N PRO A 31 0.30 -0.37 -0.20
CA PRO A 31 -0.89 -0.95 -0.78
C PRO A 31 -2.07 0.04 -0.78
N VAL A 32 -3.03 -0.18 -1.69
CA VAL A 32 -4.27 0.62 -1.72
C VAL A 32 -4.98 0.59 -0.36
N GLY A 33 -5.51 1.75 0.06
CA GLY A 33 -6.17 1.90 1.36
C GLY A 33 -5.23 2.24 2.53
N LEU A 34 -3.93 2.41 2.28
CA LEU A 34 -2.94 2.87 3.25
C LEU A 34 -2.24 4.14 2.77
N VAL A 35 -2.01 5.08 3.68
CA VAL A 35 -1.29 6.34 3.42
C VAL A 35 -0.27 6.62 4.52
N TYR A 36 0.71 7.47 4.23
CA TYR A 36 1.56 8.06 5.25
C TYR A 36 0.88 9.32 5.80
N ASP A 37 0.74 9.41 7.12
CA ASP A 37 0.27 10.62 7.78
C ASP A 37 1.36 11.73 7.76
N PRO A 38 1.06 12.96 8.23
CA PRO A 38 2.06 14.04 8.30
C PRO A 38 3.29 13.71 9.18
N LEU A 39 3.15 12.77 10.13
CA LEU A 39 4.24 12.27 10.98
C LEU A 39 5.01 11.11 10.33
N GLY A 40 4.64 10.72 9.11
CA GLY A 40 5.26 9.64 8.35
C GLY A 40 4.90 8.23 8.84
N GLN A 41 3.84 8.08 9.65
CA GLN A 41 3.32 6.79 10.09
C GLN A 41 2.36 6.21 9.05
N VAL A 42 2.36 4.88 8.92
CA VAL A 42 1.40 4.19 8.05
C VAL A 42 0.04 4.15 8.75
N VAL A 43 -0.97 4.71 8.11
CA VAL A 43 -2.36 4.76 8.59
C VAL A 43 -3.32 4.31 7.49
N LEU A 44 -4.58 4.01 7.86
CA LEU A 44 -5.64 3.80 6.88
C LEU A 44 -5.92 5.09 6.11
N ASP A 45 -6.27 4.96 4.83
CA ASP A 45 -6.69 6.11 4.02
C ASP A 45 -7.83 6.89 4.74
N PRO A 46 -7.70 8.22 4.94
CA PRO A 46 -8.73 9.02 5.58
C PRO A 46 -10.02 9.11 4.74
N ASP A 47 -9.98 8.78 3.45
CA ASP A 47 -11.15 8.69 2.60
C ASP A 47 -12.06 7.51 3.02
N GLU A 48 -13.29 7.84 3.42
CA GLU A 48 -14.27 6.85 3.84
C GLU A 48 -14.70 5.91 2.71
N GLN A 49 -14.81 6.43 1.48
CA GLN A 49 -15.14 5.62 0.31
C GLN A 49 -14.03 4.60 0.04
N VAL A 50 -12.75 4.98 0.15
CA VAL A 50 -11.63 4.04 0.01
C VAL A 50 -11.71 2.94 1.07
N ARG A 51 -11.93 3.30 2.35
CA ARG A 51 -12.06 2.30 3.43
C ARG A 51 -13.25 1.37 3.23
N HIS A 52 -14.40 1.91 2.81
CA HIS A 52 -15.61 1.13 2.57
C HIS A 52 -15.43 0.16 1.40
N SER A 53 -14.91 0.64 0.27
CA SER A 53 -14.61 -0.18 -0.91
C SER A 53 -13.64 -1.32 -0.57
N LEU A 54 -12.60 -1.05 0.21
CA LEU A 54 -11.66 -2.09 0.64
C LEU A 54 -12.35 -3.17 1.48
N ARG A 55 -13.18 -2.78 2.46
CA ARG A 55 -13.96 -3.74 3.27
C ARG A 55 -14.87 -4.59 2.40
N LEU A 56 -15.61 -3.96 1.49
CA LEU A 56 -16.52 -4.67 0.59
C LEU A 56 -15.80 -5.70 -0.29
N VAL A 57 -14.60 -5.38 -0.78
CA VAL A 57 -13.78 -6.32 -1.55
C VAL A 57 -13.36 -7.52 -0.70
N ILE A 58 -12.86 -7.27 0.52
CA ILE A 58 -12.42 -8.34 1.43
C ILE A 58 -13.60 -9.21 1.88
N ASP A 59 -14.74 -8.61 2.20
CA ASP A 59 -15.95 -9.35 2.61
C ASP A 59 -16.48 -10.21 1.46
N THR A 60 -16.48 -9.68 0.23
CA THR A 60 -16.87 -10.44 -0.96
C THR A 60 -15.90 -11.59 -1.25
N PHE A 61 -14.59 -11.35 -1.10
CA PHE A 61 -13.61 -12.42 -1.26
C PHE A 61 -13.77 -13.50 -0.18
N THR A 62 -13.95 -13.11 1.08
CA THR A 62 -14.21 -14.03 2.19
C THR A 62 -15.46 -14.87 1.95
N ARG A 63 -16.53 -14.27 1.41
CA ARG A 63 -17.79 -14.96 1.08
C ARG A 63 -17.65 -15.91 -0.11
N THR A 64 -16.88 -15.55 -1.13
CA THR A 64 -16.81 -16.31 -2.39
C THR A 64 -15.64 -17.29 -2.45
N GLY A 65 -14.58 -17.06 -1.66
CA GLY A 65 -13.31 -17.81 -1.71
C GLY A 65 -12.56 -17.70 -3.04
N SER A 66 -12.97 -16.80 -3.94
CA SER A 66 -12.48 -16.75 -5.32
C SER A 66 -12.32 -15.32 -5.82
N ALA A 67 -11.11 -15.00 -6.28
CA ALA A 67 -10.80 -13.70 -6.87
C ALA A 67 -11.66 -13.43 -8.12
N ASN A 68 -11.85 -14.44 -8.97
CA ASN A 68 -12.67 -14.28 -10.18
C ASN A 68 -14.15 -14.05 -9.85
N ALA A 69 -14.70 -14.80 -8.89
CA ALA A 69 -16.07 -14.60 -8.44
C ALA A 69 -16.27 -13.22 -7.80
N THR A 70 -15.27 -12.75 -7.04
CA THR A 70 -15.24 -11.41 -6.46
C THR A 70 -15.30 -10.34 -7.56
N VAL A 71 -14.42 -10.39 -8.55
CA VAL A 71 -14.41 -9.42 -9.66
C VAL A 71 -15.75 -9.43 -10.43
N ARG A 72 -16.31 -10.60 -10.69
CA ARG A 72 -17.63 -10.72 -11.34
C ARG A 72 -18.75 -10.07 -10.54
N HIS A 73 -18.74 -10.22 -9.21
CA HIS A 73 -19.72 -9.59 -8.32
C HIS A 73 -19.63 -8.06 -8.42
N PHE A 74 -18.43 -7.49 -8.40
CA PHE A 74 -18.25 -6.04 -8.55
C PHE A 74 -18.65 -5.52 -9.94
N ASN A 75 -18.31 -6.25 -11.01
CA ASN A 75 -18.68 -5.85 -12.37
C ASN A 75 -20.19 -5.90 -12.62
N GLY A 76 -20.94 -6.73 -11.89
CA GLY A 76 -22.40 -6.80 -12.00
C GLY A 76 -23.11 -5.80 -11.11
N ASP A 77 -22.78 -5.79 -9.82
CA ASP A 77 -23.57 -5.10 -8.79
C ASP A 77 -23.04 -3.69 -8.49
N TYR A 78 -21.80 -3.37 -8.86
CA TYR A 78 -21.11 -2.12 -8.49
C TYR A 78 -20.27 -1.52 -9.64
N PRO A 79 -20.85 -1.25 -10.83
CA PRO A 79 -20.09 -0.70 -11.95
C PRO A 79 -19.49 0.67 -11.59
N GLY A 80 -18.16 0.80 -11.71
CA GLY A 80 -17.42 2.04 -11.46
C GLY A 80 -17.10 2.34 -9.98
N TYR A 81 -17.56 1.52 -9.04
CA TYR A 81 -17.45 1.79 -7.59
C TYR A 81 -16.01 1.72 -7.03
N LEU A 82 -15.10 1.02 -7.73
CA LEU A 82 -13.70 0.85 -7.33
C LEU A 82 -12.75 1.84 -8.02
N THR A 83 -13.27 2.76 -8.83
CA THR A 83 -12.44 3.75 -9.51
C THR A 83 -12.22 4.93 -8.58
N ARG A 84 -11.00 5.10 -8.08
CA ARG A 84 -10.57 6.34 -7.44
C ARG A 84 -10.23 7.35 -8.53
N ASP A 85 -10.89 8.51 -8.55
CA ASP A 85 -10.41 9.66 -9.32
C ASP A 85 -9.03 10.04 -8.79
N ARG A 86 -8.01 9.93 -9.64
CA ARG A 86 -6.61 10.16 -9.28
C ARG A 86 -6.29 11.64 -9.00
N ASP A 87 -7.24 12.54 -9.20
CA ASP A 87 -7.01 14.00 -9.22
C ASP A 87 -7.33 14.69 -7.88
N SER A 88 -7.65 13.94 -6.83
CA SER A 88 -7.81 14.47 -5.46
C SER A 88 -6.59 14.13 -4.59
N ALA A 89 -5.50 14.87 -4.79
CA ALA A 89 -4.36 14.96 -3.88
C ALA A 89 -3.69 16.33 -4.00
#